data_AF-A0A9W7F0V2-F1
#
_entry.id   AF-A0A9W7F0V2-F1
#
_cell.length_a   1.000
_cell.length_b   1.000
_cell.length_c   1.000
_cell.angle_alpha   90.00
_cell.angle_beta   90.00
_cell.angle_gamma   90.00
#
_symmetry.space_group_name_H-M   'P 1'
#
loop_
_entity.id
_entity.type
_entity.pdbx_description
1 polymer ?
#
loop_
_entity_poly.entity_id
_entity_poly.type
_entity_poly.pdbx_seq_one_letter_code
_entity_poly.pdbx_strand_id
1 'polypeptide(L)'
;MGLIGAQTGIWSSLQSFTATKPVWGTCAGLILLANSAVGTSAVINQGAALIGGLDCLVCRNYFGSQISSFELGIEMPDCIGGDDFKGVFIRAPAILTPPKECDILATVKATPSRQANAVLEVLEEKMKKGEKVTDLQVIHEADDDGVISNRPEKKQKTAEPEDTSSFKLPGASGKGGAREVVVALKKGNILATAFHPELTEDVRWHQYFVDEFVNKM
;
A
#
# COMPACT_ATOMS: atom_id res chain seq x y z
N MET A 1 6.48 0.78 14.75
CA MET A 1 7.73 0.86 13.96
C MET A 1 8.18 2.29 13.69
N GLY A 2 7.31 3.21 13.22
CA GLY A 2 7.71 4.61 12.97
C GLY A 2 8.41 5.32 14.14
N LEU A 3 7.89 5.15 15.37
CA LEU A 3 8.50 5.73 16.58
C LEU A 3 9.92 5.23 16.86
N ILE A 4 10.16 3.92 16.67
CA ILE A 4 11.49 3.32 16.84
C ILE A 4 12.42 3.81 15.73
N GLY A 5 11.92 3.89 14.50
CA GLY A 5 12.65 4.43 13.35
C GLY A 5 13.21 5.82 13.61
N ALA A 6 12.35 6.72 14.10
CA ALA A 6 12.70 8.10 14.43
C ALA A 6 13.70 8.23 15.59
N GLN A 7 13.70 7.26 16.52
CA GLN A 7 14.53 7.33 17.74
C GLN A 7 15.89 6.61 17.62
N THR A 8 16.04 5.69 16.68
CA THR A 8 17.19 4.76 16.65
C THR A 8 18.14 4.96 15.47
N GLY A 9 17.83 5.85 14.52
CA GLY A 9 18.65 6.07 13.32
C GLY A 9 18.62 4.92 12.31
N ILE A 10 17.86 3.84 12.57
CA ILE A 10 17.71 2.68 11.68
C ILE A 10 17.14 3.04 10.30
N TRP A 11 16.50 4.21 10.19
CA TRP A 11 15.83 4.64 8.98
C TRP A 11 16.73 4.78 7.77
N SER A 12 17.82 5.52 7.91
CA SER A 12 18.79 5.72 6.83
C SER A 12 19.43 4.40 6.40
N SER A 13 19.63 3.48 7.35
CA SER A 13 20.15 2.14 7.06
C SER A 13 19.16 1.31 6.25
N LEU A 14 17.88 1.30 6.65
CA LEU A 14 16.83 0.60 5.89
C LEU A 14 16.64 1.21 4.50
N GLN A 15 16.65 2.54 4.38
CA GLN A 15 16.55 3.24 3.10
C GLN A 15 17.71 2.90 2.16
N SER A 16 18.94 2.85 2.69
CA SER A 16 20.13 2.46 1.92
C SER A 16 20.06 1.00 1.48
N PHE A 17 19.51 0.14 2.33
CA PHE A 17 19.30 -1.27 2.04
C PHE A 17 18.25 -1.47 0.95
N THR A 18 17.07 -0.84 1.06
CA THR A 18 15.99 -0.98 0.07
C THR A 18 16.37 -0.41 -1.30
N ALA A 19 17.29 0.54 -1.35
CA ALA A 19 17.78 1.10 -2.62
C ALA A 19 18.67 0.12 -3.43
N THR A 20 19.26 -0.90 -2.80
CA THR A 20 20.31 -1.71 -3.45
C THR A 20 20.15 -3.22 -3.28
N LYS A 21 19.40 -3.68 -2.28
CA LYS A 21 19.29 -5.09 -1.93
C LYS A 21 17.91 -5.65 -2.26
N PRO A 22 17.81 -6.95 -2.59
CA PRO A 22 16.50 -7.56 -2.81
C PRO A 22 15.66 -7.47 -1.54
N VAL A 23 14.43 -6.96 -1.67
CA VAL A 23 13.52 -6.72 -0.55
C VAL A 23 12.13 -7.21 -0.90
N TRP A 24 11.49 -7.90 0.05
CA TRP A 24 10.09 -8.27 -0.03
C TRP A 24 9.30 -7.65 1.13
N GLY A 25 8.34 -6.79 0.80
CA GLY A 25 7.37 -6.26 1.76
C GLY A 25 6.04 -7.00 1.70
N THR A 26 5.73 -7.79 2.73
CA THR A 26 4.40 -8.43 2.90
C THR A 26 3.54 -7.62 3.88
N CYS A 27 2.28 -7.37 3.55
CA CYS A 27 1.29 -6.64 4.37
C CYS A 27 1.85 -5.32 4.97
N ALA A 28 2.23 -5.30 6.25
CA ALA A 28 2.84 -4.13 6.89
C ALA A 28 4.17 -3.74 6.25
N GLY A 29 4.95 -4.69 5.73
CA GLY A 29 6.16 -4.44 4.96
C GLY A 29 5.87 -3.65 3.67
N LEU A 30 4.81 -3.98 2.93
CA LEU A 30 4.37 -3.20 1.78
C LEU A 30 4.01 -1.76 2.18
N ILE A 31 3.28 -1.57 3.30
CA ILE A 31 2.98 -0.23 3.81
C ILE A 31 4.27 0.54 4.08
N LEU A 32 5.24 -0.08 4.75
CA LEU A 32 6.52 0.56 5.09
C LEU A 32 7.35 0.91 3.85
N LEU A 33 7.32 0.13 2.78
CA LEU A 33 8.07 0.41 1.56
C LEU A 33 7.43 1.49 0.68
N ALA A 34 6.15 1.78 0.87
CA ALA A 34 5.44 2.81 0.11
C ALA A 34 5.99 4.21 0.40
N ASN A 35 5.93 5.08 -0.60
CA ASN A 35 6.25 6.50 -0.43
C ASN A 35 5.11 7.27 0.27
N SER A 36 3.88 6.78 0.17
CA SER A 36 2.70 7.42 0.74
C SER A 36 1.69 6.36 1.21
N ALA A 37 1.12 6.58 2.39
CA ALA A 37 0.07 5.72 2.93
C ALA A 37 -1.09 6.52 3.53
N VAL A 38 -2.32 6.06 3.27
CA VAL A 38 -3.58 6.61 3.78
C VAL A 38 -4.36 5.53 4.56
N GLY A 39 -5.53 5.83 5.14
CA GLY A 39 -6.37 4.81 5.80
C GLY A 39 -6.17 4.68 7.32
N THR A 40 -5.43 5.61 7.93
CA THR A 40 -5.46 5.92 9.36
C THR A 40 -5.64 7.42 9.51
N SER A 41 -6.09 7.89 10.68
CA SER A 41 -6.51 9.29 10.92
C SER A 41 -5.59 10.35 10.29
N ALA A 42 -4.27 10.11 10.18
CA ALA A 42 -3.35 10.90 9.36
C ALA A 42 -2.81 10.17 8.12
N VAL A 43 -2.61 10.90 7.02
CA VAL A 43 -1.73 10.47 5.90
C VAL A 43 -0.29 10.44 6.40
N ILE A 44 0.40 9.35 6.11
CA ILE A 44 1.79 9.14 6.50
C ILE A 44 2.64 9.25 5.24
N ASN A 45 3.63 10.14 5.27
CA ASN A 45 4.62 10.33 4.20
C ASN A 45 5.99 9.75 4.61
N GLN A 46 6.90 9.60 3.63
CA GLN A 46 8.31 9.30 3.87
C GLN A 46 8.91 10.23 4.93
N GLY A 47 9.73 9.66 5.82
CA GLY A 47 10.43 10.39 6.89
C GLY A 47 9.67 10.55 8.20
N ALA A 48 8.35 10.33 8.23
CA ALA A 48 7.57 10.31 9.48
C ALA A 48 7.36 8.88 10.02
N ALA A 49 7.14 7.88 9.13
CA ALA A 49 7.03 6.47 9.50
C ALA A 49 7.11 5.45 8.33
N LEU A 50 7.45 5.82 7.08
CA LEU A 50 7.59 4.91 5.90
C LEU A 50 9.00 4.85 5.28
N ILE A 51 9.59 3.65 5.22
CA ILE A 51 10.98 3.42 4.74
C ILE A 51 11.11 3.99 3.33
N GLY A 52 10.11 3.75 2.48
CA GLY A 52 10.18 4.11 1.08
C GLY A 52 10.99 3.11 0.26
N GLY A 53 11.22 3.48 -0.99
CA GLY A 53 11.83 2.61 -2.01
C GLY A 53 10.81 2.14 -3.05
N LEU A 54 9.52 2.26 -2.75
CA LEU A 54 8.45 1.98 -3.69
C LEU A 54 7.56 3.22 -3.88
N ASP A 55 7.60 3.82 -5.07
CA ASP A 55 6.81 5.01 -5.40
C ASP A 55 5.33 4.68 -5.66
N CYS A 56 4.63 4.32 -4.59
CA CYS A 56 3.23 3.94 -4.63
C CYS A 56 2.43 4.63 -3.51
N LEU A 57 1.12 4.72 -3.77
CA LEU A 57 0.12 5.10 -2.78
C LEU A 57 -0.58 3.86 -2.24
N VAL A 58 -0.51 3.65 -0.94
CA VAL A 58 -1.13 2.51 -0.26
C VAL A 58 -2.28 2.95 0.65
N CYS A 59 -3.42 2.26 0.58
CA CYS A 59 -4.48 2.37 1.58
C CYS A 59 -4.31 1.29 2.63
N ARG A 60 -4.10 1.69 3.88
CA ARG A 60 -4.02 0.79 5.04
C ARG A 60 -5.40 0.23 5.37
N ASN A 61 -5.45 -1.02 5.82
CA ASN A 61 -6.69 -1.69 6.25
C ASN A 61 -7.83 -1.58 5.22
N TYR A 62 -7.48 -1.68 3.93
CA TYR A 62 -8.43 -1.47 2.83
C TYR A 62 -9.64 -2.40 2.95
N PHE A 63 -9.42 -3.63 3.39
CA PHE A 63 -10.43 -4.69 3.40
C PHE A 63 -11.23 -4.81 4.71
N GLY A 64 -10.89 -4.08 5.79
CA GLY A 64 -11.66 -4.11 7.05
C GLY A 64 -10.86 -4.40 8.32
N SER A 65 -11.57 -4.63 9.43
CA SER A 65 -11.03 -4.72 10.79
C SER A 65 -10.44 -6.11 11.14
N GLN A 66 -9.77 -6.21 12.29
CA GLN A 66 -9.03 -7.40 12.76
C GLN A 66 -9.86 -8.70 12.82
N ILE A 67 -11.20 -8.61 12.88
CA ILE A 67 -12.11 -9.76 13.01
C ILE A 67 -12.45 -10.40 11.65
N SER A 68 -12.06 -9.76 10.54
CA SER A 68 -12.27 -10.27 9.18
C SER A 68 -10.95 -10.70 8.53
N SER A 69 -10.19 -11.61 9.15
CA SER A 69 -9.22 -12.38 8.38
C SER A 69 -10.00 -13.19 7.35
N PHE A 70 -9.73 -12.98 6.06
CA PHE A 70 -10.37 -13.75 5.01
C PHE A 70 -9.33 -14.29 4.05
N GLU A 71 -9.74 -15.33 3.34
CA GLU A 71 -8.98 -15.93 2.27
C GLU A 71 -9.65 -15.57 0.96
N LEU A 72 -8.85 -15.21 -0.04
CA LEU A 72 -9.33 -14.89 -1.37
C LEU A 72 -8.44 -15.56 -2.40
N GLY A 73 -9.05 -16.15 -3.42
CA GLY A 73 -8.33 -16.64 -4.59
C GLY A 73 -7.71 -15.47 -5.34
N ILE A 74 -6.41 -15.57 -5.60
CA ILE A 74 -5.63 -14.62 -6.38
C ILE A 74 -5.16 -15.36 -7.61
N GLU A 75 -5.51 -14.84 -8.79
CA GLU A 75 -4.99 -15.35 -10.05
C GLU A 75 -3.46 -15.32 -10.01
N MET A 76 -2.82 -16.45 -10.27
CA MET A 76 -1.37 -16.56 -10.22
C MET A 76 -0.76 -15.88 -11.46
N PRO A 77 0.20 -14.95 -11.34
CA PRO A 77 0.85 -14.37 -12.50
C PRO A 77 1.58 -15.42 -13.33
N ASP A 78 1.58 -15.26 -14.65
CA ASP A 78 2.23 -16.16 -15.62
C ASP A 78 3.71 -16.46 -15.28
N CYS A 79 4.42 -15.47 -14.75
CA CYS A 79 5.83 -15.62 -14.37
C CYS A 79 6.06 -16.54 -13.16
N ILE A 80 5.03 -16.85 -12.38
CA ILE A 80 5.04 -17.85 -11.30
C ILE A 80 4.34 -19.14 -11.77
N GLY A 81 3.18 -18.99 -12.40
CA GLY A 81 2.41 -20.07 -13.01
C GLY A 81 1.68 -21.01 -12.03
N GLY A 82 0.79 -21.82 -12.60
CA GLY A 82 -0.05 -22.79 -11.89
C GLY A 82 -1.40 -22.24 -11.47
N ASP A 83 -2.13 -23.01 -10.67
CA ASP A 83 -3.48 -22.66 -10.21
C ASP A 83 -3.47 -21.42 -9.29
N ASP A 84 -4.66 -20.82 -9.12
CA ASP A 84 -4.91 -19.69 -8.22
C ASP A 84 -4.25 -19.87 -6.86
N PHE A 85 -3.67 -18.79 -6.35
CA PHE A 85 -3.09 -18.72 -5.03
C PHE A 85 -4.15 -18.38 -3.99
N LYS A 86 -4.19 -19.10 -2.88
CA LYS A 86 -5.08 -18.80 -1.75
C LYS A 86 -4.47 -17.72 -0.86
N GLY A 87 -4.73 -16.45 -1.17
CA GLY A 87 -4.19 -15.32 -0.41
C GLY A 87 -4.86 -15.13 0.95
N VAL A 88 -4.06 -15.00 2.01
CA VAL A 88 -4.52 -14.68 3.37
C VAL A 88 -4.42 -13.18 3.61
N PHE A 89 -5.56 -12.51 3.82
CA PHE A 89 -5.65 -11.06 4.01
C PHE A 89 -6.03 -10.74 5.46
N ILE A 90 -5.10 -10.15 6.22
CA ILE A 90 -5.30 -9.77 7.62
C ILE A 90 -5.02 -8.29 7.76
N ARG A 91 -6.07 -7.48 7.98
CA ARG A 91 -5.97 -6.01 7.95
C ARG A 91 -5.18 -5.51 6.73
N ALA A 92 -5.35 -6.21 5.61
CA ALA A 92 -4.46 -6.06 4.49
C ALA A 92 -4.55 -4.63 3.90
N PRO A 93 -3.41 -4.08 3.46
CA PRO A 93 -3.42 -2.87 2.66
C PRO A 93 -3.89 -3.15 1.23
N ALA A 94 -4.22 -2.11 0.47
CA ALA A 94 -4.32 -2.19 -0.99
C ALA A 94 -3.44 -1.12 -1.64
N ILE A 95 -2.81 -1.44 -2.76
CA ILE A 95 -2.07 -0.46 -3.55
C ILE A 95 -3.10 0.29 -4.41
N LEU A 96 -3.32 1.55 -4.06
CA LEU A 96 -4.25 2.42 -4.80
C LEU A 96 -3.60 2.93 -6.07
N THR A 97 -2.33 3.33 -5.97
CA THR A 97 -1.58 3.74 -7.14
C THR A 97 -0.23 3.06 -7.17
N PRO A 98 0.03 2.19 -8.17
CA PRO A 98 1.32 1.54 -8.32
C PRO A 98 2.37 2.51 -8.90
N PRO A 99 3.67 2.20 -8.77
CA PRO A 99 4.73 2.98 -9.40
C PRO A 99 4.63 2.97 -10.92
N LYS A 100 5.19 4.00 -11.56
CA LYS A 100 5.40 3.97 -13.02
C LYS A 100 6.38 2.84 -13.38
N GLU A 101 6.16 2.20 -14.52
CA GLU A 101 7.03 1.13 -15.06
C GLU A 101 7.27 0.01 -14.03
N CYS A 102 6.20 -0.55 -13.48
CA CYS A 102 6.25 -1.70 -12.59
C CYS A 102 5.49 -2.89 -13.20
N ASP A 103 5.83 -4.09 -12.74
CA ASP A 103 5.12 -5.30 -13.11
C ASP A 103 3.99 -5.50 -12.08
N ILE A 104 2.73 -5.35 -12.51
CA ILE A 104 1.59 -5.71 -11.68
C ILE A 104 1.46 -7.23 -11.73
N LEU A 105 1.65 -7.88 -10.58
CA LEU A 105 1.67 -9.34 -10.48
C LEU A 105 0.30 -9.90 -10.07
N ALA A 106 -0.51 -9.14 -9.34
CA ALA A 106 -1.87 -9.56 -8.99
C ALA A 106 -2.78 -8.39 -8.67
N THR A 107 -4.05 -8.54 -9.06
CA THR A 107 -5.16 -7.67 -8.68
C THR A 107 -6.30 -8.48 -8.08
N VAL A 108 -7.15 -7.85 -7.28
CA VAL A 108 -8.38 -8.45 -6.77
C VAL A 108 -9.53 -7.47 -6.87
N LYS A 109 -10.74 -7.97 -7.09
CA LYS A 109 -11.97 -7.18 -7.01
C LYS A 109 -12.51 -7.25 -5.58
N ALA A 110 -12.51 -6.11 -4.89
CA ALA A 110 -12.99 -6.04 -3.51
C ALA A 110 -13.70 -4.71 -3.24
N THR A 111 -14.71 -4.76 -2.36
CA THR A 111 -15.34 -3.56 -1.83
C THR A 111 -14.48 -3.00 -0.68
N PRO A 112 -14.09 -1.72 -0.71
CA PRO A 112 -13.35 -1.12 0.40
C PRO A 112 -14.16 -1.14 1.69
N SER A 113 -13.48 -1.22 2.83
CA SER A 113 -14.07 -0.97 4.14
C SER A 113 -14.71 0.42 4.18
N ARG A 114 -15.65 0.64 5.10
CA ARG A 114 -16.32 1.96 5.26
C ARG A 114 -15.30 3.08 5.43
N GLN A 115 -14.26 2.86 6.24
CA GLN A 115 -13.17 3.81 6.46
C GLN A 115 -12.35 4.03 5.19
N ALA A 116 -11.95 2.95 4.51
CA ALA A 116 -11.20 3.07 3.26
C ALA A 116 -12.00 3.79 2.18
N ASN A 117 -13.31 3.55 2.08
CA ASN A 117 -14.17 4.22 1.12
C ASN A 117 -14.26 5.74 1.36
N ALA A 118 -14.44 6.17 2.62
CA ALA A 118 -14.43 7.59 2.96
C ALA A 118 -13.10 8.28 2.58
N VAL A 119 -11.97 7.59 2.79
CA VAL A 119 -10.65 8.08 2.39
C VAL A 119 -10.53 8.18 0.86
N LEU A 120 -11.05 7.21 0.12
CA LEU A 120 -11.05 7.23 -1.35
C LEU A 120 -11.91 8.37 -1.91
N GLU A 121 -13.07 8.64 -1.32
CA GLU A 121 -13.94 9.76 -1.74
C GLU A 121 -13.23 11.10 -1.59
N VAL A 122 -12.58 11.35 -0.45
CA VAL A 122 -11.78 12.56 -0.23
C VAL A 122 -10.60 12.64 -1.21
N LEU A 123 -9.91 11.51 -1.42
CA LEU A 123 -8.82 11.42 -2.39
C LEU A 123 -9.27 11.78 -3.81
N GLU A 124 -10.39 11.22 -4.26
CA GLU A 124 -10.96 11.48 -5.59
C GLU A 124 -11.34 12.95 -5.76
N GLU A 125 -11.96 13.57 -4.75
CA GLU A 125 -12.32 14.99 -4.79
C GLU A 125 -11.09 15.90 -4.91
N LYS A 126 -10.02 15.59 -4.18
CA LYS A 126 -8.78 16.37 -4.22
C LYS A 126 -8.01 16.19 -5.52
N MET A 127 -7.93 14.95 -6.03
CA MET A 127 -7.33 14.69 -7.33
C MET A 127 -8.08 15.42 -8.46
N LYS A 128 -9.42 15.51 -8.40
CA LYS A 128 -10.22 16.31 -9.35
C LYS A 128 -9.90 17.81 -9.28
N LYS A 129 -9.49 18.31 -8.12
CA LYS A 129 -9.06 19.71 -7.91
C LYS A 129 -7.58 19.95 -8.28
N GLY A 130 -6.86 18.93 -8.71
CA GLY A 130 -5.42 19.01 -9.03
C GLY A 130 -4.53 19.13 -7.80
N GLU A 131 -5.04 18.84 -6.60
CA GLU A 131 -4.25 18.82 -5.37
C GLU A 131 -3.34 17.57 -5.34
N LYS A 132 -2.12 17.73 -4.84
CA LYS A 132 -1.21 16.60 -4.68
C LYS A 132 -1.71 15.70 -3.55
N VAL A 133 -1.60 14.39 -3.73
CA VAL A 133 -1.91 13.39 -2.69
C VAL A 133 -1.09 13.64 -1.42
N THR A 134 0.13 14.17 -1.57
CA THR A 134 1.03 14.51 -0.47
C THR A 134 0.55 15.67 0.40
N ASP A 135 -0.42 16.48 -0.07
CA ASP A 135 -1.00 17.61 0.66
C ASP A 135 -2.25 17.23 1.47
N LEU A 136 -2.59 15.94 1.53
CA LEU A 136 -3.66 15.42 2.39
C LEU A 136 -3.28 15.56 3.87
N GLN A 137 -3.87 16.54 4.54
CA GLN A 137 -3.94 16.56 5.99
C GLN A 137 -4.96 15.54 6.51
N VAL A 138 -4.71 15.08 7.75
CA VAL A 138 -5.51 14.21 8.61
C VAL A 138 -6.99 14.14 8.24
N ILE A 139 -7.44 12.99 7.75
CA ILE A 139 -8.87 12.65 7.68
C ILE A 139 -9.17 12.01 9.04
N HIS A 140 -9.64 12.81 9.99
CA HIS A 140 -10.02 12.31 11.31
C HIS A 140 -10.98 11.13 11.17
N GLU A 141 -10.77 10.11 12.02
CA GLU A 141 -11.79 9.10 12.29
C GLU A 141 -13.11 9.84 12.50
N ALA A 142 -14.13 9.50 11.71
CA ALA A 142 -15.47 9.76 12.16
C ALA A 142 -15.61 8.91 13.44
N ASP A 143 -15.67 9.59 14.58
CA ASP A 143 -16.29 9.00 15.77
C ASP A 143 -17.66 8.44 15.35
N ASP A 144 -18.21 7.47 16.09
CA ASP A 144 -19.47 6.77 15.78
C ASP A 144 -20.65 7.70 15.40
N ASP A 145 -20.54 9.00 15.67
CA ASP A 145 -21.52 10.07 15.43
C ASP A 145 -21.26 10.94 14.17
N GLY A 146 -20.24 10.66 13.35
CA GLY A 146 -20.14 11.21 11.98
C GLY A 146 -19.77 12.71 11.85
N VAL A 147 -19.11 13.32 12.83
CA VAL A 147 -18.73 14.75 12.78
C VAL A 147 -17.22 14.93 12.52
N ILE A 148 -16.89 15.53 11.37
CA ILE A 148 -15.51 15.90 10.99
C ILE A 148 -15.15 17.23 11.68
N SER A 149 -14.08 17.27 12.48
CA SER A 149 -13.51 18.53 12.99
C SER A 149 -12.18 18.85 12.31
N ASN A 150 -12.11 20.00 11.62
CA ASN A 150 -10.89 20.50 10.98
C ASN A 150 -10.05 21.27 12.00
N ARG A 151 -8.87 20.76 12.39
CA ARG A 151 -7.87 21.57 13.10
C ARG A 151 -6.53 21.54 12.34
N PRO A 152 -5.98 22.70 11.93
CA PRO A 152 -4.76 22.73 11.14
C PRO A 152 -3.52 22.50 12.02
N GLU A 153 -2.71 21.50 11.71
CA GLU A 153 -1.36 21.34 12.27
C GLU A 153 -0.29 21.96 11.36
N LYS A 154 0.79 22.45 11.99
CA LYS A 154 1.84 23.28 11.37
C LYS A 154 2.68 22.50 10.35
N LYS A 155 2.83 23.08 9.15
CA LYS A 155 3.70 22.62 8.06
C LYS A 155 5.17 22.49 8.53
N GLN A 156 5.76 21.30 8.43
CA GLN A 156 7.22 21.13 8.36
C GLN A 156 7.62 20.86 6.91
N LYS A 157 8.65 21.57 6.44
CA LYS A 157 9.21 21.46 5.09
C LYS A 157 9.97 20.14 4.95
N THR A 158 9.52 19.28 4.06
CA THR A 158 10.30 18.14 3.52
C THR A 158 10.48 18.30 2.01
N ALA A 159 11.50 17.65 1.45
CA ALA A 159 11.91 17.73 0.05
C ALA A 159 10.75 17.56 -0.93
N GLU A 160 10.82 18.27 -2.06
CA GLU A 160 9.77 18.23 -3.10
C GLU A 160 9.67 16.82 -3.69
N PRO A 161 8.49 16.16 -3.61
CA PRO A 161 8.27 14.90 -4.27
C PRO A 161 7.97 15.12 -5.76
N GLU A 162 8.46 14.19 -6.58
CA GLU A 162 8.21 14.14 -8.02
C GLU A 162 6.71 14.06 -8.36
N ASP A 163 6.39 14.45 -9.60
CA ASP A 163 5.07 14.80 -10.11
C ASP A 163 3.98 13.72 -9.91
N THR A 164 3.20 13.88 -8.83
CA THR A 164 2.08 13.01 -8.45
C THR A 164 0.78 13.30 -9.24
N SER A 165 0.80 14.21 -10.23
CA SER A 165 -0.40 14.64 -10.96
C SER A 165 -1.00 13.59 -11.91
N SER A 166 -0.33 12.43 -12.06
CA SER A 166 -0.68 11.37 -13.03
C SER A 166 -1.30 10.12 -12.40
N PHE A 167 -1.56 10.12 -11.09
CA PHE A 167 -2.08 8.96 -10.38
C PHE A 167 -3.59 8.74 -10.64
N LYS A 168 -3.97 7.56 -11.15
CA LYS A 168 -5.37 7.13 -11.26
C LYS A 168 -5.70 6.16 -10.13
N LEU A 169 -6.72 6.50 -9.34
CA LEU A 169 -7.25 5.60 -8.33
C LEU A 169 -8.00 4.42 -8.96
N PRO A 170 -8.12 3.29 -8.24
CA PRO A 170 -8.94 2.16 -8.64
C PRO A 170 -10.38 2.60 -8.91
N GLY A 171 -10.87 2.41 -10.14
CA GLY A 171 -12.23 2.75 -10.53
C GLY A 171 -13.26 1.83 -9.87
N ALA A 172 -14.40 2.40 -9.45
CA ALA A 172 -15.53 1.61 -8.96
C ALA A 172 -16.20 0.85 -10.12
N SER A 173 -16.39 -0.45 -9.96
CA SER A 173 -17.09 -1.33 -10.89
C SER A 173 -18.53 -1.55 -10.41
N GLY A 174 -19.50 -0.89 -11.07
CA GLY A 174 -20.92 -1.24 -10.99
C GLY A 174 -21.62 -1.11 -9.62
N LYS A 175 -22.85 -1.64 -9.56
CA LYS A 175 -23.70 -1.66 -8.34
C LYS A 175 -23.03 -2.51 -7.27
N GLY A 176 -22.46 -1.89 -6.23
CA GLY A 176 -21.82 -2.57 -5.10
C GLY A 176 -20.49 -1.97 -4.62
N GLY A 177 -19.95 -0.99 -5.36
CA GLY A 177 -18.76 -0.22 -4.92
C GLY A 177 -17.45 -1.02 -4.92
N ALA A 178 -17.44 -2.24 -5.47
CA ALA A 178 -16.23 -3.04 -5.63
C ALA A 178 -15.25 -2.36 -6.59
N ARG A 179 -13.97 -2.41 -6.26
CA ARG A 179 -12.87 -1.84 -7.05
C ARG A 179 -11.85 -2.92 -7.33
N GLU A 180 -11.27 -2.89 -8.53
CA GLU A 180 -10.13 -3.73 -8.85
C GLU A 180 -8.87 -3.06 -8.30
N VAL A 181 -8.24 -3.67 -7.30
CA VAL A 181 -7.09 -3.11 -6.59
C VAL A 181 -5.86 -4.00 -6.72
N VAL A 182 -4.69 -3.38 -6.78
CA VAL A 182 -3.42 -4.09 -6.86
C VAL A 182 -3.05 -4.65 -5.49
N VAL A 183 -2.71 -5.94 -5.45
CA VAL A 183 -2.33 -6.67 -4.23
C VAL A 183 -0.96 -7.33 -4.33
N ALA A 184 -0.35 -7.41 -5.51
CA ALA A 184 1.05 -7.75 -5.67
C ALA A 184 1.67 -6.99 -6.84
N LEU A 185 2.90 -6.51 -6.66
CA LEU A 185 3.70 -5.92 -7.74
C LEU A 185 5.19 -6.15 -7.53
N LYS A 186 5.93 -5.97 -8.62
CA LYS A 186 7.39 -5.95 -8.65
C LYS A 186 7.88 -4.63 -9.26
N LYS A 187 8.88 -4.02 -8.65
CA LYS A 187 9.60 -2.87 -9.19
C LYS A 187 11.09 -2.98 -8.82
N GLY A 188 11.95 -3.13 -9.83
CA GLY A 188 13.38 -3.30 -9.62
C GLY A 188 13.68 -4.47 -8.69
N ASN A 189 14.37 -4.19 -7.58
CA ASN A 189 14.77 -5.13 -6.53
C ASN A 189 13.69 -5.34 -5.44
N ILE A 190 12.48 -4.78 -5.60
CA ILE A 190 11.42 -4.85 -4.60
C ILE A 190 10.24 -5.69 -5.10
N LEU A 191 9.87 -6.70 -4.31
CA LEU A 191 8.59 -7.39 -4.37
C LEU A 191 7.69 -6.85 -3.27
N ALA A 192 6.42 -6.59 -3.57
CA ALA A 192 5.47 -6.13 -2.56
C ALA A 192 4.13 -6.85 -2.69
N THR A 193 3.62 -7.38 -1.58
CA THR A 193 2.36 -8.12 -1.53
C THR A 193 1.49 -7.63 -0.36
N ALA A 194 0.19 -7.51 -0.60
CA ALA A 194 -0.79 -7.11 0.41
C ALA A 194 -1.22 -8.27 1.32
N PHE A 195 -1.14 -9.49 0.82
CA PHE A 195 -1.47 -10.72 1.54
C PHE A 195 -0.24 -11.32 2.24
N HIS A 196 -0.50 -12.31 3.09
CA HIS A 196 0.48 -13.06 3.85
C HIS A 196 0.74 -14.43 3.22
N PRO A 197 1.67 -14.55 2.26
CA PRO A 197 1.99 -15.84 1.64
C PRO A 197 2.57 -16.84 2.64
N GLU A 198 3.22 -16.36 3.70
CA GLU A 198 3.83 -17.16 4.76
C GLU A 198 2.82 -17.89 5.65
N LEU A 199 1.54 -17.54 5.57
CA LEU A 199 0.46 -18.19 6.31
C LEU A 199 -0.24 -19.29 5.50
N THR A 200 0.37 -19.70 4.38
CA THR A 200 -0.12 -20.76 3.50
C THR A 200 0.94 -21.85 3.35
N GLU A 201 0.54 -23.05 2.95
CA GLU A 201 1.49 -24.14 2.61
C GLU A 201 2.10 -23.96 1.20
N ASP A 202 1.58 -23.01 0.41
CA ASP A 202 2.03 -22.76 -0.95
C ASP A 202 3.23 -21.80 -0.97
N VAL A 203 4.38 -22.35 -1.34
CA VAL A 203 5.67 -21.66 -1.31
C VAL A 203 6.00 -20.92 -2.61
N ARG A 204 5.14 -20.93 -3.63
CA ARG A 204 5.45 -20.40 -4.97
C ARG A 204 5.90 -18.93 -4.97
N TRP A 205 5.28 -18.08 -4.16
CA TRP A 205 5.72 -16.69 -3.99
C TRP A 205 7.10 -16.56 -3.34
N HIS A 206 7.42 -17.44 -2.39
CA HIS A 206 8.73 -17.46 -1.74
C HIS A 206 9.82 -17.94 -2.70
N GLN A 207 9.52 -19.00 -3.47
CA GLN A 207 10.41 -19.53 -4.49
C GLN A 207 10.66 -18.48 -5.58
N TYR A 208 9.59 -17.80 -6.04
CA TYR A 208 9.70 -16.68 -6.97
C TYR A 208 10.62 -15.57 -6.44
N PHE A 209 10.48 -15.18 -5.17
CA PHE A 209 11.36 -14.16 -4.59
C PHE A 209 12.83 -14.61 -4.60
N VAL A 210 13.11 -15.84 -4.16
CA VAL A 210 14.48 -16.38 -4.14
C VAL A 210 15.06 -16.44 -5.55
N ASP A 211 14.31 -16.98 -6.50
CA ASP A 211 14.82 -17.18 -7.86
C ASP A 211 14.97 -15.88 -8.62
N GLU A 212 13.97 -15.00 -8.59
CA GLU A 212 14.00 -13.75 -9.36
C GLU A 212 14.84 -12.64 -8.72
N PHE A 213 14.88 -12.57 -7.39
CA PHE A 213 15.50 -11.44 -6.69
C PHE A 213 16.82 -11.79 -6.03
N VAL A 214 17.06 -13.04 -5.65
CA VAL A 214 18.29 -13.42 -4.95
C VAL A 214 19.27 -14.14 -5.89
N ASN A 215 18.80 -15.13 -6.65
CA ASN A 215 19.67 -15.98 -7.46
C ASN A 215 20.07 -15.36 -8.81
N LYS A 216 19.27 -14.42 -9.34
CA LYS A 216 19.54 -13.74 -10.62
C LYS A 216 20.38 -12.45 -10.50
N MET A 217 20.86 -12.11 -9.31
CA MET A 217 21.71 -10.93 -9.08
C MET A 217 23.19 -11.18 -9.36
#